data_AF-A0A117E237-F1
#
_entry.id   AF-A0A117E237-F1
#
_cell.length_a   1.000
_cell.length_b   1.000
_cell.length_c   1.000
_cell.angle_alpha   90.00
_cell.angle_beta   90.00
_cell.angle_gamma   90.00
#
_symmetry.space_group_name_H-M   'P 1'
#
loop_
_entity.id
_entity.type
_entity.pdbx_description
1 polymer ?
#
loop_
_entity_poly.entity_id
_entity_poly.type
_entity_poly.pdbx_seq_one_letter_code
_entity_poly.pdbx_strand_id
1 'polypeptide(L)'
;MPFETELTRRLGITIPVVQGGMHWIGYAGLAAAVSNAGGLGMVTALTQPSPADLAQEIRKCHNLTKKPFGVNITLLPTLIPPDYGAYVQTIIQEGVKVVETAGNNPGPVIKQLKQAGVIVIHKCTTLRHAHSAVKLGVDFLSIDGFECGGHVGEHDITSLILLGRARQELGVPFIASGGFIDGYGLAAAMALGAEGINMGTRLMCTVESSIHSKVKEAIVAAQETDTALVMRRWSNTTRLFANRVAKAALSIEKESAAGQFEEIAPLVWTAGQAVGLIKDIPTCSDLMKRVEMEALSANNECVESIDESEAAVRAAETARARTLGWFADPIFLGTQTDAWSHYGDDFPLFSDKQLEFIKGSADFFSINHYGTLYATGEEFTPARKLGWFTDDEGFKHLLVHCWERYAQQSNMPIFVYENGYAVENESSMSLEDIVNDVHRQEYHNLYIKALCDAVIDNGVHVEGYHAWSLLEYVLLSHLPLSPLSLWESSVSWGSRFENDALNPSPKALISTKICSNLEWNWGFGPRFGVTFVDHENQFKRIPKKSGAIMKAIWEHIIDN
;
A
#
# COMPACT_ATOMS: atom_id res chain seq x y z
N MET A 1 6.39 -7.44 -13.38
CA MET A 1 7.02 -7.30 -12.04
C MET A 1 5.91 -7.45 -11.00
N PRO A 2 6.15 -7.85 -9.73
CA PRO A 2 5.03 -8.01 -8.78
C PRO A 2 4.29 -6.70 -8.51
N PHE A 3 4.98 -5.55 -8.59
CA PHE A 3 4.36 -4.22 -8.49
C PHE A 3 4.45 -3.45 -9.82
N GLU A 4 3.30 -3.08 -10.38
CA GLU A 4 3.20 -2.25 -11.60
C GLU A 4 2.43 -0.95 -11.34
N THR A 5 3.12 -0.02 -10.66
CA THR A 5 2.63 1.33 -10.37
C THR A 5 3.13 2.33 -11.39
N GLU A 6 2.56 3.53 -11.43
CA GLU A 6 3.07 4.60 -12.30
C GLU A 6 4.51 4.97 -11.93
N LEU A 7 4.85 4.86 -10.64
CA LEU A 7 6.22 5.04 -10.15
C LEU A 7 7.18 4.00 -10.73
N THR A 8 6.86 2.70 -10.66
CA THR A 8 7.76 1.65 -11.18
C THR A 8 7.94 1.75 -12.68
N ARG A 9 6.86 2.00 -13.44
CA ARG A 9 6.91 2.18 -14.90
C ARG A 9 7.75 3.38 -15.32
N ARG A 10 7.50 4.56 -14.75
CA ARG A 10 8.18 5.80 -15.19
C ARG A 10 9.63 5.87 -14.75
N LEU A 11 9.97 5.25 -13.62
CA LEU A 11 11.32 5.33 -13.07
C LEU A 11 12.19 4.11 -13.42
N GLY A 12 11.60 3.03 -13.92
CA GLY A 12 12.32 1.81 -14.26
C GLY A 12 12.84 1.04 -13.04
N ILE A 13 12.12 1.13 -11.92
CA ILE A 13 12.41 0.43 -10.66
C ILE A 13 11.46 -0.77 -10.49
N THR A 14 11.84 -1.77 -9.69
CA THR A 14 11.06 -3.01 -9.55
C THR A 14 10.18 -3.00 -8.29
N ILE A 15 10.63 -2.32 -7.24
CA ILE A 15 9.94 -2.18 -5.97
C ILE A 15 9.59 -0.70 -5.80
N PRO A 16 8.33 -0.34 -5.52
CA PRO A 16 7.87 1.06 -5.45
C PRO A 16 8.32 1.75 -4.16
N VAL A 17 9.63 1.76 -3.92
CA VAL A 17 10.29 2.33 -2.76
C VAL A 17 11.32 3.36 -3.22
N VAL A 18 11.22 4.56 -2.67
CA VAL A 18 12.17 5.66 -2.87
C VAL A 18 12.98 5.86 -1.59
N GLN A 19 14.30 5.98 -1.72
CA GLN A 19 15.14 6.49 -0.65
C GLN A 19 15.04 8.01 -0.63
N GLY A 20 14.56 8.58 0.47
CA GLY A 20 14.47 10.04 0.59
C GLY A 20 15.83 10.71 0.59
N GLY A 21 15.84 12.02 0.30
CA GLY A 21 16.98 12.88 0.60
C GLY A 21 17.34 12.85 2.08
N MET A 22 18.56 12.42 2.40
CA MET A 22 19.07 12.37 3.77
C MET A 22 20.39 13.14 3.83
N HIS A 23 20.36 14.32 4.45
CA HIS A 23 21.55 15.15 4.62
C HIS A 23 22.57 14.41 5.50
N TRP A 24 23.85 14.43 5.10
CA TRP A 24 24.96 13.67 5.73
C TRP A 24 24.88 12.13 5.64
N ILE A 25 23.93 11.56 4.91
CA ILE A 25 23.72 10.10 4.84
C ILE A 25 23.57 9.61 3.41
N GLY A 26 22.84 10.34 2.57
CA GLY A 26 22.57 10.01 1.16
C GLY A 26 23.80 10.19 0.27
N TYR A 27 24.85 9.41 0.51
CA TYR A 27 26.03 9.29 -0.33
C TYR A 27 25.82 8.20 -1.39
N ALA A 28 26.74 8.15 -2.37
CA ALA A 28 26.72 7.21 -3.49
C ALA A 28 26.61 5.74 -3.05
N GLY A 29 27.22 5.36 -1.91
CA GLY A 29 27.19 3.99 -1.40
C GLY A 29 25.77 3.50 -1.08
N LEU A 30 25.02 4.29 -0.29
CA LEU A 30 23.65 3.95 0.07
C LEU A 30 22.70 4.05 -1.14
N ALA A 31 22.85 5.11 -1.94
CA ALA A 31 22.04 5.31 -3.14
C ALA A 31 22.20 4.14 -4.14
N ALA A 32 23.44 3.70 -4.38
CA ALA A 32 23.70 2.56 -5.25
C ALA A 32 23.16 1.26 -4.66
N ALA A 33 23.27 1.04 -3.35
CA ALA A 33 22.75 -0.15 -2.68
C ALA A 33 21.22 -0.27 -2.81
N VAL A 34 20.49 0.83 -2.57
CA VAL A 34 19.03 0.86 -2.76
C VAL A 34 18.65 0.61 -4.23
N SER A 35 19.37 1.24 -5.17
CA SER A 35 19.08 1.10 -6.60
C SER A 35 19.36 -0.32 -7.10
N ASN A 36 20.44 -0.94 -6.62
CA ASN A 36 20.77 -2.34 -6.91
C ASN A 36 19.75 -3.32 -6.31
N ALA A 37 19.13 -2.96 -5.18
CA ALA A 37 18.10 -3.75 -4.52
C ALA A 37 16.69 -3.60 -5.13
N GLY A 38 16.53 -2.78 -6.18
CA GLY A 38 15.28 -2.67 -6.94
C GLY A 38 14.41 -1.46 -6.62
N GLY A 39 14.78 -0.65 -5.62
CA GLY A 39 14.16 0.65 -5.34
C GLY A 39 14.85 1.80 -6.09
N LEU A 40 14.52 3.04 -5.73
CA LEU A 40 15.19 4.25 -6.23
C LEU A 40 16.09 4.86 -5.16
N GLY A 41 17.41 4.73 -5.32
CA GLY A 41 18.37 5.40 -4.46
C GLY A 41 18.54 6.89 -4.79
N MET A 42 18.93 7.70 -3.79
CA MET A 42 19.14 9.14 -3.96
C MET A 42 20.48 9.61 -3.40
N VAL A 43 21.26 10.31 -4.22
CA VAL A 43 22.40 11.11 -3.72
C VAL A 43 21.85 12.45 -3.23
N THR A 44 22.22 12.89 -2.02
CA THR A 44 21.77 14.18 -1.47
C THR A 44 22.72 15.30 -1.92
N ALA A 45 22.24 16.22 -2.75
CA ALA A 45 23.03 17.30 -3.34
C ALA A 45 23.74 18.15 -2.30
N LEU A 46 22.99 18.65 -1.30
CA LEU A 46 23.53 19.58 -0.30
C LEU A 46 24.37 18.91 0.79
N THR A 47 24.50 17.59 0.79
CA THR A 47 25.56 16.93 1.58
C THR A 47 26.95 17.25 1.00
N GLN A 48 27.01 17.59 -0.29
CA GLN A 48 28.24 17.97 -0.96
C GLN A 48 28.46 19.49 -0.79
N PRO A 49 29.70 19.94 -0.53
CA PRO A 49 29.97 21.34 -0.25
C PRO A 49 29.96 22.21 -1.51
N SER A 50 30.16 21.64 -2.69
CA SER A 50 30.11 22.37 -3.96
C SER A 50 29.46 21.54 -5.09
N PRO A 51 29.04 22.19 -6.20
CA PRO A 51 28.62 21.48 -7.41
C PRO A 51 29.71 20.54 -7.97
N ALA A 52 30.99 20.87 -7.83
CA ALA A 52 32.08 20.00 -8.28
C ALA A 52 32.17 18.71 -7.45
N ASP A 53 31.91 18.80 -6.15
CA ASP A 53 31.86 17.62 -5.26
C ASP A 53 30.60 16.78 -5.53
N LEU A 54 29.47 17.42 -5.86
CA LEU A 54 28.29 16.70 -6.34
C LEU A 54 28.57 15.92 -7.63
N ALA A 55 29.29 16.51 -8.59
CA ALA A 55 29.67 15.81 -9.81
C ALA A 55 30.49 14.54 -9.50
N GLN A 56 31.45 14.64 -8.58
CA GLN A 56 32.27 13.50 -8.16
C GLN A 56 31.42 12.41 -7.50
N GLU A 57 30.50 12.79 -6.61
CA GLU A 57 29.65 11.82 -5.91
C GLU A 57 28.64 11.15 -6.85
N ILE A 58 28.08 11.86 -7.84
CA ILE A 58 27.23 11.28 -8.89
C ILE A 58 28.01 10.27 -9.73
N ARG A 59 29.25 10.61 -10.15
CA ARG A 59 30.11 9.69 -10.92
C ARG A 59 30.46 8.44 -10.11
N LYS A 60 30.70 8.59 -8.81
CA LYS A 60 30.90 7.46 -7.90
C LYS A 60 29.65 6.56 -7.87
N CYS A 61 28.45 7.12 -7.83
CA CYS A 61 27.20 6.34 -7.86
C CYS A 61 27.05 5.58 -9.19
N HIS A 62 27.32 6.22 -10.33
CA HIS A 62 27.34 5.56 -11.66
C HIS A 62 28.34 4.39 -11.78
N ASN A 63 29.41 4.41 -10.98
CA ASN A 63 30.38 3.31 -10.91
C ASN A 63 29.87 2.14 -10.06
N LEU A 64 29.02 2.40 -9.06
CA LEU A 64 28.50 1.40 -8.12
C LEU A 64 27.19 0.74 -8.58
N THR A 65 26.44 1.39 -9.48
CA THR A 65 25.19 0.84 -10.02
C THR A 65 24.99 1.18 -11.50
N LYS A 66 24.31 0.27 -12.22
CA LYS A 66 23.76 0.51 -13.56
C LYS A 66 22.25 0.71 -13.55
N LYS A 67 21.62 0.60 -12.38
CA LYS A 67 20.18 0.84 -12.17
C LYS A 67 19.91 2.35 -12.04
N PRO A 68 18.68 2.80 -12.32
CA PRO A 68 18.31 4.19 -12.12
C PRO A 68 18.52 4.63 -10.66
N PHE A 69 19.11 5.81 -10.48
CA PHE A 69 19.15 6.52 -9.21
C PHE A 69 18.84 8.00 -9.46
N GLY A 70 18.48 8.72 -8.41
CA GLY A 70 18.20 10.14 -8.47
C GLY A 70 19.10 10.99 -7.58
N VAL A 71 18.82 12.29 -7.57
CA VAL A 71 19.45 13.26 -6.67
C VAL A 71 18.37 14.01 -5.89
N ASN A 72 18.52 14.13 -4.58
CA ASN A 72 17.71 15.05 -3.78
C ASN A 72 18.35 16.44 -3.74
N ILE A 73 17.55 17.49 -3.89
CA ILE A 73 17.94 18.88 -3.62
C ILE A 73 16.92 19.53 -2.67
N THR A 74 17.39 19.88 -1.47
CA THR A 74 16.55 20.51 -0.43
C THR A 74 16.79 22.02 -0.39
N LEU A 75 15.71 22.79 -0.50
CA LEU A 75 15.70 24.25 -0.52
C LEU A 75 15.45 24.76 0.90
N LEU A 76 16.51 24.77 1.70
CA LEU A 76 16.47 25.17 3.11
C LEU A 76 16.40 26.70 3.27
N PRO A 77 15.70 27.20 4.31
CA PRO A 77 15.79 28.61 4.69
C PRO A 77 17.16 28.88 5.35
N THR A 78 18.17 29.23 4.56
CA THR A 78 19.52 29.58 5.06
C THR A 78 19.82 31.06 4.88
N LEU A 79 20.65 31.62 5.76
CA LEU A 79 21.12 33.02 5.65
C LEU A 79 21.93 33.25 4.37
N ILE A 80 22.71 32.26 3.97
CA ILE A 80 23.47 32.25 2.72
C ILE A 80 22.97 31.06 1.91
N PRO A 81 22.10 31.28 0.90
CA PRO A 81 21.60 30.20 0.07
C PRO A 81 22.73 29.63 -0.80
N PRO A 82 22.85 28.30 -0.92
CA PRO A 82 23.68 27.67 -1.93
C PRO A 82 23.28 28.11 -3.34
N ASP A 83 24.22 28.03 -4.29
CA ASP A 83 23.92 28.24 -5.71
C ASP A 83 23.13 27.04 -6.27
N TYR A 84 21.83 27.00 -5.99
CA TYR A 84 20.93 25.93 -6.43
C TYR A 84 20.95 25.73 -7.95
N GLY A 85 21.10 26.82 -8.72
CA GLY A 85 21.16 26.76 -10.19
C GLY A 85 22.39 26.00 -10.68
N ALA A 86 23.55 26.23 -10.06
CA ALA A 86 24.77 25.48 -10.36
C ALA A 86 24.67 24.00 -9.98
N TYR A 87 24.09 23.68 -8.81
CA TYR A 87 23.83 22.29 -8.43
C TYR A 87 22.91 21.57 -9.43
N VAL A 88 21.80 22.20 -9.83
CA VAL A 88 20.89 21.66 -10.85
C VAL A 88 21.60 21.48 -12.19
N GLN A 89 22.44 22.44 -12.59
CA GLN A 89 23.22 22.34 -13.82
C GLN A 89 24.17 21.14 -13.79
N THR A 90 24.84 20.89 -12.66
CA THR A 90 25.67 19.70 -12.48
C THR A 90 24.86 18.41 -12.59
N ILE A 91 23.69 18.34 -11.93
CA ILE A 91 22.80 17.16 -11.99
C ILE A 91 22.44 16.81 -13.44
N ILE A 92 22.09 17.84 -14.23
CA ILE A 92 21.75 17.69 -15.65
C ILE A 92 22.96 17.23 -16.47
N GLN A 93 24.14 17.83 -16.24
CA GLN A 93 25.37 17.50 -16.96
C GLN A 93 25.85 16.07 -16.71
N GLU A 94 25.71 15.57 -15.47
CA GLU A 94 26.06 14.19 -15.10
C GLU A 94 24.98 13.17 -15.48
N GLY A 95 23.92 13.60 -16.19
CA GLY A 95 22.96 12.72 -16.84
C GLY A 95 21.91 12.09 -15.91
N VAL A 96 21.74 12.62 -14.69
CA VAL A 96 20.71 12.13 -13.75
C VAL A 96 19.32 12.38 -14.31
N LYS A 97 18.43 11.38 -14.21
CA LYS A 97 17.09 11.41 -14.83
C LYS A 97 15.95 11.68 -13.86
N VAL A 98 16.19 11.54 -12.56
CA VAL A 98 15.18 11.74 -11.51
C VAL A 98 15.73 12.65 -10.42
N VAL A 99 14.97 13.67 -10.04
CA VAL A 99 15.34 14.58 -8.96
C VAL A 99 14.20 14.73 -7.97
N GLU A 100 14.50 14.51 -6.69
CA GLU A 100 13.61 14.86 -5.59
C GLU A 100 13.90 16.29 -5.15
N THR A 101 12.88 17.15 -5.09
CA THR A 101 12.98 18.51 -4.57
C THR A 101 12.19 18.61 -3.27
N ALA A 102 12.69 19.37 -2.30
CA ALA A 102 12.00 19.64 -1.03
C ALA A 102 12.25 21.09 -0.60
N GLY A 103 11.38 21.63 0.27
CA GLY A 103 11.55 22.98 0.82
C GLY A 103 10.89 24.09 0.00
N ASN A 104 11.22 25.34 0.35
CA ASN A 104 10.46 26.51 -0.10
C ASN A 104 10.91 27.03 -1.47
N ASN A 105 9.99 27.68 -2.19
CA ASN A 105 10.23 28.35 -3.48
C ASN A 105 10.90 27.47 -4.56
N PRO A 106 10.37 26.27 -4.87
CA PRO A 106 11.02 25.34 -5.79
C PRO A 106 10.91 25.72 -7.28
N GLY A 107 10.13 26.76 -7.62
CA GLY A 107 9.82 27.16 -8.98
C GLY A 107 11.01 27.27 -9.93
N PRO A 108 12.08 28.03 -9.61
CA PRO A 108 13.26 28.16 -10.48
C PRO A 108 13.96 26.82 -10.72
N VAL A 109 14.15 26.02 -9.67
CA VAL A 109 14.81 24.71 -9.74
C VAL A 109 13.98 23.71 -10.55
N ILE A 110 12.68 23.60 -10.26
CA ILE A 110 11.77 22.73 -11.00
C ILE A 110 11.75 23.12 -12.47
N LYS A 111 11.64 24.42 -12.79
CA LYS A 111 11.63 24.90 -14.18
C LYS A 111 12.89 24.48 -14.94
N GLN A 112 14.07 24.64 -14.34
CA GLN A 112 15.35 24.25 -14.96
C GLN A 112 15.42 22.73 -15.18
N LEU A 113 14.99 21.93 -14.21
CA LEU A 113 14.94 20.46 -14.32
C LEU A 113 13.98 20.00 -15.42
N LYS A 114 12.76 20.57 -15.46
CA LYS A 114 11.74 20.22 -16.44
C LYS A 114 12.16 20.60 -17.87
N GLN A 115 12.85 21.72 -18.06
CA GLN A 115 13.41 22.11 -19.36
C GLN A 115 14.44 21.10 -19.89
N ALA A 116 15.15 20.39 -18.99
CA ALA A 116 16.10 19.34 -19.34
C ALA A 116 15.46 17.94 -19.46
N GLY A 117 14.12 17.83 -19.33
CA GLY A 117 13.41 16.55 -19.39
C GLY A 117 13.64 15.64 -18.18
N VAL A 118 14.09 16.19 -17.05
CA VAL A 118 14.27 15.45 -15.80
C VAL A 118 12.90 15.17 -15.16
N ILE A 119 12.73 13.95 -14.63
CA ILE A 119 11.58 13.58 -13.82
C ILE A 119 11.74 14.22 -12.44
N VAL A 120 10.74 14.97 -12.00
CA VAL A 120 10.75 15.71 -10.74
C VAL A 120 9.73 15.10 -9.78
N ILE A 121 10.24 14.67 -8.62
CA ILE A 121 9.44 14.31 -7.45
C ILE A 121 9.48 15.50 -6.49
N HIS A 122 8.36 16.08 -6.09
CA HIS A 122 8.36 17.21 -5.15
C HIS A 122 7.71 16.87 -3.81
N LYS A 123 8.46 17.07 -2.73
CA LYS A 123 8.05 16.75 -1.36
C LYS A 123 7.22 17.85 -0.73
N CYS A 124 6.03 17.50 -0.24
CA CYS A 124 5.04 18.42 0.32
C CYS A 124 4.47 17.89 1.62
N THR A 125 4.32 18.76 2.62
CA THR A 125 3.64 18.46 3.89
C THR A 125 2.17 18.91 3.91
N THR A 126 1.70 19.58 2.85
CA THR A 126 0.31 20.04 2.73
C THR A 126 -0.19 19.93 1.29
N LEU A 127 -1.52 19.77 1.11
CA LEU A 127 -2.13 19.75 -0.21
C LEU A 127 -2.05 21.09 -0.94
N ARG A 128 -2.06 22.22 -0.21
CA ARG A 128 -1.86 23.54 -0.81
C ARG A 128 -0.50 23.63 -1.52
N HIS A 129 0.55 23.12 -0.89
CA HIS A 129 1.89 23.06 -1.50
C HIS A 129 1.90 22.05 -2.65
N ALA A 130 1.27 20.89 -2.48
CA ALA A 130 1.14 19.89 -3.54
C ALA A 130 0.50 20.48 -4.82
N HIS A 131 -0.66 21.15 -4.72
CA HIS A 131 -1.29 21.82 -5.87
C HIS A 131 -0.41 22.90 -6.50
N SER A 132 0.40 23.59 -5.70
CA SER A 132 1.33 24.60 -6.21
C SER A 132 2.45 23.95 -7.02
N ALA A 133 2.95 22.80 -6.57
CA ALA A 133 3.94 22.01 -7.30
C ALA A 133 3.38 21.38 -8.58
N VAL A 134 2.12 20.91 -8.56
CA VAL A 134 1.43 20.43 -9.77
C VAL A 134 1.43 21.50 -10.87
N LYS A 135 1.13 22.76 -10.52
CA LYS A 135 1.18 23.88 -11.48
C LYS A 135 2.57 24.15 -12.05
N LEU A 136 3.64 23.70 -11.37
CA LEU A 136 5.02 23.78 -11.86
C LEU A 136 5.40 22.59 -12.77
N GLY A 137 4.50 21.63 -12.96
CA GLY A 137 4.69 20.49 -13.87
C GLY A 137 5.55 19.38 -13.27
N VAL A 138 5.48 19.17 -11.95
CA VAL A 138 6.12 18.00 -11.31
C VAL A 138 5.47 16.70 -11.79
N ASP A 139 6.27 15.63 -11.81
CA ASP A 139 5.85 14.33 -12.33
C ASP A 139 5.23 13.45 -11.24
N PHE A 140 5.78 13.58 -10.03
CA PHE A 140 5.28 12.92 -8.83
C PHE A 140 5.31 13.89 -7.66
N LEU A 141 4.41 13.66 -6.72
CA LEU A 141 4.46 14.29 -5.40
C LEU A 141 4.97 13.28 -4.37
N SER A 142 5.72 13.74 -3.38
CA SER A 142 6.03 12.96 -2.18
C SER A 142 5.29 13.60 -1.02
N ILE A 143 4.22 12.95 -0.56
CA ILE A 143 3.32 13.50 0.45
C ILE A 143 3.82 13.07 1.82
N ASP A 144 4.36 14.02 2.57
CA ASP A 144 5.09 13.80 3.80
C ASP A 144 4.19 14.05 5.01
N GLY A 145 3.78 12.97 5.67
CA GLY A 145 2.93 13.02 6.87
C GLY A 145 3.70 13.44 8.12
N PHE A 146 2.95 13.78 9.16
CA PHE A 146 3.48 14.27 10.44
C PHE A 146 4.49 13.34 11.13
N GLU A 147 4.43 12.05 10.83
CA GLU A 147 5.30 10.99 11.36
C GLU A 147 6.73 11.09 10.82
N CYS A 148 6.98 11.87 9.75
CA CYS A 148 8.27 11.93 9.06
C CYS A 148 9.41 12.45 9.95
N GLY A 149 10.63 12.03 9.63
CA GLY A 149 11.85 12.61 10.21
C GLY A 149 12.28 13.83 9.42
N GLY A 150 12.78 14.87 10.09
CA GLY A 150 13.06 16.15 9.43
C GLY A 150 11.88 17.13 9.52
N HIS A 151 11.69 17.99 8.53
CA HIS A 151 10.68 19.05 8.59
C HIS A 151 9.27 18.49 8.36
N VAL A 152 8.43 18.51 9.40
CA VAL A 152 7.07 17.91 9.37
C VAL A 152 5.98 18.91 8.92
N GLY A 153 6.35 20.17 8.71
CA GLY A 153 5.39 21.26 8.53
C GLY A 153 4.73 21.68 9.85
N GLU A 154 3.65 22.46 9.75
CA GLU A 154 3.06 23.15 10.90
C GLU A 154 1.59 22.78 11.18
N HIS A 155 1.05 21.79 10.47
CA HIS A 155 -0.38 21.44 10.52
C HIS A 155 -0.68 20.10 11.20
N ASP A 156 0.36 19.35 11.57
CA ASP A 156 0.26 18.09 12.33
C ASP A 156 -0.69 17.05 11.71
N ILE A 157 -0.77 17.00 10.38
CA ILE A 157 -1.64 16.07 9.66
C ILE A 157 -0.89 14.75 9.45
N THR A 158 -1.41 13.68 10.05
CA THR A 158 -0.84 12.33 9.93
C THR A 158 -0.99 11.77 8.52
N SER A 159 -0.11 10.84 8.16
CA SER A 159 -0.13 10.16 6.85
C SER A 159 -1.51 9.57 6.52
N LEU A 160 -2.21 8.98 7.49
CA LEU A 160 -3.54 8.39 7.28
C LEU A 160 -4.54 9.39 6.68
N ILE A 161 -4.58 10.62 7.20
CA ILE A 161 -5.49 11.66 6.74
C ILE A 161 -4.94 12.34 5.49
N LEU A 162 -3.64 12.68 5.50
CA LEU A 162 -3.02 13.47 4.45
C LEU A 162 -3.02 12.72 3.11
N LEU A 163 -2.73 11.41 3.11
CA LEU A 163 -2.73 10.58 1.91
C LEU A 163 -4.15 10.33 1.40
N GLY A 164 -5.12 10.09 2.30
CA GLY A 164 -6.52 9.97 1.94
C GLY A 164 -7.06 11.22 1.23
N ARG A 165 -6.68 12.42 1.70
CA ARG A 165 -7.01 13.69 1.04
C ARG A 165 -6.23 13.89 -0.26
N ALA A 166 -4.95 13.53 -0.29
CA ALA A 166 -4.12 13.56 -1.50
C ALA A 166 -4.78 12.76 -2.64
N ARG A 167 -5.23 11.53 -2.36
CA ARG A 167 -5.97 10.70 -3.33
C ARG A 167 -7.25 11.34 -3.86
N GLN A 168 -7.99 12.08 -3.02
CA GLN A 168 -9.25 12.72 -3.40
C GLN A 168 -9.04 13.95 -4.30
N GLU A 169 -7.96 14.69 -4.10
CA GLU A 169 -7.79 16.03 -4.68
C GLU A 169 -6.69 16.12 -5.74
N LEU A 170 -5.67 15.25 -5.67
CA LEU A 170 -4.52 15.29 -6.57
C LEU A 170 -4.80 14.44 -7.81
N GLY A 171 -4.79 15.08 -8.98
CA GLY A 171 -4.81 14.39 -10.28
C GLY A 171 -3.44 13.94 -10.79
N VAL A 172 -2.40 14.02 -9.94
CA VAL A 172 -1.01 13.69 -10.29
C VAL A 172 -0.54 12.57 -9.34
N PRO A 173 0.19 11.56 -9.84
CA PRO A 173 0.58 10.44 -8.99
C PRO A 173 1.46 10.89 -7.82
N PHE A 174 1.30 10.25 -6.67
CA PHE A 174 2.06 10.59 -5.46
C PHE A 174 2.61 9.36 -4.76
N ILE A 175 3.70 9.54 -4.02
CA ILE A 175 4.25 8.54 -3.11
C ILE A 175 4.01 8.98 -1.67
N ALA A 176 3.81 8.01 -0.79
CA ALA A 176 3.60 8.24 0.63
C ALA A 176 4.94 8.36 1.35
N SER A 177 5.09 9.36 2.22
CA SER A 177 6.33 9.61 2.95
C SER A 177 6.04 9.92 4.42
N GLY A 178 6.89 9.42 5.32
CA GLY A 178 6.71 9.57 6.76
C GLY A 178 5.88 8.45 7.39
N GLY A 179 6.53 7.64 8.24
CA GLY A 179 5.89 6.53 8.95
C GLY A 179 6.05 5.15 8.30
N PHE A 180 6.49 5.08 7.04
CA PHE A 180 6.62 3.83 6.29
C PHE A 180 8.02 3.22 6.40
N ILE A 181 8.11 1.95 6.80
CA ILE A 181 9.38 1.26 7.09
C ILE A 181 9.45 -0.20 6.59
N ASP A 182 8.33 -0.83 6.23
CA ASP A 182 8.20 -2.24 5.88
C ASP A 182 7.17 -2.45 4.74
N GLY A 183 6.89 -3.71 4.39
CA GLY A 183 5.93 -4.03 3.32
C GLY A 183 4.47 -3.77 3.72
N TYR A 184 4.12 -3.88 4.99
CA TYR A 184 2.77 -3.54 5.47
C TYR A 184 2.48 -2.04 5.30
N GLY A 185 3.46 -1.20 5.60
CA GLY A 185 3.42 0.23 5.32
C GLY A 185 3.28 0.52 3.83
N LEU A 186 3.98 -0.22 2.98
CA LEU A 186 3.83 -0.11 1.52
C LEU A 186 2.40 -0.47 1.07
N ALA A 187 1.85 -1.60 1.52
CA ALA A 187 0.49 -2.00 1.20
C ALA A 187 -0.55 -0.97 1.67
N ALA A 188 -0.41 -0.47 2.91
CA ALA A 188 -1.29 0.57 3.45
C ALA A 188 -1.20 1.88 2.65
N ALA A 189 0.00 2.30 2.24
CA ALA A 189 0.18 3.47 1.40
C ALA A 189 -0.50 3.33 0.03
N MET A 190 -0.36 2.14 -0.59
CA MET A 190 -1.01 1.84 -1.86
C MET A 190 -2.53 1.83 -1.74
N ALA A 191 -3.08 1.26 -0.65
CA ALA A 191 -4.51 1.31 -0.35
C ALA A 191 -5.01 2.76 -0.16
N LEU A 192 -4.16 3.66 0.34
CA LEU A 192 -4.44 5.10 0.43
C LEU A 192 -4.23 5.86 -0.88
N GLY A 193 -3.93 5.17 -1.99
CA GLY A 193 -3.82 5.71 -3.33
C GLY A 193 -2.42 6.16 -3.74
N ALA A 194 -1.38 5.84 -2.96
CA ALA A 194 -0.01 6.15 -3.33
C ALA A 194 0.54 5.13 -4.34
N GLU A 195 1.45 5.57 -5.20
CA GLU A 195 2.17 4.74 -6.18
C GLU A 195 3.38 4.00 -5.59
N GLY A 196 3.61 4.17 -4.28
CA GLY A 196 4.78 3.68 -3.56
C GLY A 196 5.04 4.45 -2.28
N ILE A 197 6.14 4.10 -1.61
CA ILE A 197 6.58 4.74 -0.37
C ILE A 197 7.96 5.39 -0.51
N ASN A 198 8.19 6.42 0.30
CA ASN A 198 9.49 7.03 0.53
C ASN A 198 9.97 6.72 1.95
N MET A 199 11.19 6.18 2.08
CA MET A 199 11.79 5.80 3.35
C MET A 199 13.04 6.65 3.65
N GLY A 200 13.15 7.10 4.90
CA GLY A 200 14.34 7.75 5.45
C GLY A 200 14.95 6.92 6.58
N THR A 201 14.37 6.99 7.77
CA THR A 201 14.88 6.35 8.99
C THR A 201 15.13 4.83 8.85
N ARG A 202 14.28 4.10 8.11
CA ARG A 202 14.51 2.67 7.82
C ARG A 202 15.80 2.42 7.05
N LEU A 203 16.10 3.25 6.04
CA LEU A 203 17.29 3.12 5.18
C LEU A 203 18.56 3.70 5.81
N MET A 204 18.42 4.55 6.83
CA MET A 204 19.54 4.88 7.72
C MET A 204 20.04 3.63 8.46
N CYS A 205 19.13 2.73 8.80
CA CYS A 205 19.37 1.51 9.57
C CYS A 205 19.57 0.27 8.67
N THR A 206 20.50 0.38 7.72
CA THR A 206 20.98 -0.73 6.87
C THR A 206 22.50 -0.84 6.91
N VAL A 207 23.06 -1.97 6.49
CA VAL A 207 24.52 -2.21 6.50
C VAL A 207 25.27 -1.15 5.67
N GLU A 208 24.76 -0.81 4.50
CA GLU A 208 25.39 0.06 3.49
C GLU A 208 25.33 1.54 3.85
N SER A 209 24.44 1.93 4.75
CA SER A 209 24.40 3.29 5.30
C SER A 209 25.71 3.63 6.00
N SER A 210 26.33 4.76 5.66
CA SER A 210 27.64 5.17 6.20
C SER A 210 27.57 5.76 7.61
N ILE A 211 26.38 5.82 8.22
CA ILE A 211 26.24 6.29 9.60
C ILE A 211 26.91 5.32 10.57
N HIS A 212 27.42 5.86 11.68
CA HIS A 212 28.09 5.09 12.70
C HIS A 212 27.19 3.98 13.27
N SER A 213 27.72 2.78 13.56
CA SER A 213 26.92 1.63 14.03
C SER A 213 26.07 1.95 15.26
N LYS A 214 26.64 2.62 16.27
CA LYS A 214 25.92 3.12 17.45
C LYS A 214 24.66 3.93 17.17
N VAL A 215 24.60 4.64 16.04
CA VAL A 215 23.43 5.39 15.62
C VAL A 215 22.34 4.41 15.14
N LYS A 216 22.72 3.37 14.39
CA LYS A 216 21.84 2.27 13.98
C LYS A 216 21.35 1.46 15.19
N GLU A 217 22.24 1.11 16.11
CA GLU A 217 21.93 0.43 17.37
C GLU A 217 20.94 1.25 18.23
N ALA A 218 21.13 2.58 18.29
CA ALA A 218 20.20 3.47 18.97
C ALA A 218 18.83 3.54 18.29
N ILE A 219 18.74 3.49 16.96
CA ILE A 219 17.46 3.34 16.24
C ILE A 219 16.79 2.03 16.64
N VAL A 220 17.52 0.91 16.60
CA VAL A 220 16.96 -0.42 16.88
C VAL A 220 16.43 -0.53 18.32
N ALA A 221 17.08 0.14 19.27
CA ALA A 221 16.68 0.16 20.67
C ALA A 221 15.57 1.18 20.99
N ALA A 222 15.17 2.03 20.04
CA ALA A 222 14.23 3.12 20.27
C ALA A 222 12.77 2.66 20.28
N GLN A 223 11.94 3.45 20.97
CA GLN A 223 10.48 3.39 20.88
C GLN A 223 9.96 4.52 19.99
N GLU A 224 8.71 4.40 19.54
CA GLU A 224 8.03 5.41 18.73
C GLU A 224 7.93 6.78 19.42
N THR A 225 8.02 6.79 20.75
CA THR A 225 8.05 8.00 21.58
C THR A 225 9.45 8.64 21.71
N ASP A 226 10.52 8.02 21.20
CA ASP A 226 11.90 8.53 21.29
C ASP A 226 12.25 9.53 20.18
N THR A 227 11.26 10.34 19.76
CA THR A 227 11.46 11.50 18.89
C THR A 227 10.96 12.77 19.54
N ALA A 228 11.52 13.91 19.16
CA ALA A 228 11.12 15.22 19.63
C ALA A 228 10.88 16.16 18.45
N LEU A 229 9.80 16.94 18.53
CA LEU A 229 9.59 18.08 17.65
C LEU A 229 10.24 19.29 18.28
N VAL A 230 11.18 19.90 17.58
CA VAL A 230 11.84 21.15 17.98
C VAL A 230 11.62 22.22 16.91
N MET A 231 11.90 23.46 17.24
CA MET A 231 11.79 24.64 16.40
C MET A 231 10.36 25.01 15.98
N ARG A 232 9.35 24.59 16.75
CA ARG A 232 7.94 24.95 16.50
C ARG A 232 7.71 26.45 16.66
N ARG A 233 8.34 27.07 17.65
CA ARG A 233 8.26 28.51 17.93
C ARG A 233 8.61 29.38 16.72
N TRP A 234 9.46 28.89 15.82
CA TRP A 234 9.93 29.62 14.65
C TRP A 234 9.30 29.12 13.33
N SER A 235 8.23 28.32 13.39
CA SER A 235 7.59 27.73 12.21
C SER A 235 8.59 26.97 11.31
N ASN A 236 9.53 26.30 11.95
CA ASN A 236 10.54 25.46 11.31
C ASN A 236 10.56 24.06 11.94
N THR A 237 9.38 23.55 12.27
CA THR A 237 9.21 22.34 13.07
C THR A 237 9.96 21.18 12.44
N THR A 238 10.89 20.61 13.19
CA THR A 238 11.72 19.48 12.77
C THR A 238 11.64 18.35 13.77
N ARG A 239 11.38 17.13 13.28
CA ARG A 239 11.41 15.90 14.06
C ARG A 239 12.81 15.32 14.10
N LEU A 240 13.31 15.14 15.32
CA LEU A 240 14.65 14.67 15.63
C LEU A 240 14.59 13.50 16.59
N PHE A 241 15.65 12.68 16.61
CA PHE A 241 15.81 11.67 17.64
C PHE A 241 15.96 12.33 19.02
N ALA A 242 15.24 11.82 20.04
CA ALA A 242 15.13 12.44 21.37
C ALA A 242 16.36 12.21 22.26
N ASN A 243 17.54 12.58 21.77
CA ASN A 243 18.77 12.56 22.56
C ASN A 243 18.82 13.74 23.57
N ARG A 244 19.89 13.79 24.38
CA ARG A 244 20.13 14.87 25.36
C ARG A 244 20.08 16.27 24.72
N VAL A 245 20.58 16.42 23.50
CA VAL A 245 20.63 17.72 22.79
C VAL A 245 19.24 18.15 22.32
N ALA A 246 18.48 17.26 21.67
CA ALA A 246 17.11 17.54 21.25
C ALA A 246 16.19 17.86 22.44
N LYS A 247 16.33 17.12 23.55
CA LYS A 247 15.60 17.38 24.79
C LYS A 247 15.96 18.73 25.41
N ALA A 248 17.26 19.09 25.42
CA ALA A 248 17.71 20.39 25.89
C ALA A 248 17.18 21.53 25.00
N ALA A 249 17.23 21.38 23.68
CA ALA A 249 16.68 22.35 22.74
C ALA A 249 15.17 22.55 22.94
N LEU A 250 14.42 21.47 23.14
CA LEU A 250 12.99 21.53 23.46
C LEU A 250 12.71 22.23 24.81
N SER A 251 13.56 22.04 25.81
CA SER A 251 13.45 22.74 27.11
C SER A 251 13.66 24.25 26.91
N ILE A 252 14.75 24.62 26.23
CA ILE A 252 15.08 26.02 25.92
C ILE A 252 13.95 26.68 25.13
N GLU A 253 13.41 26.01 24.11
CA GLU A 253 12.30 26.54 23.32
C GLU A 253 11.05 26.86 24.16
N LYS A 254 10.75 26.00 25.15
CA LYS A 254 9.60 26.18 26.07
C LYS A 254 9.83 27.22 27.16
N GLU A 255 11.06 27.31 27.66
CA GLU A 255 11.39 28.06 28.88
C GLU A 255 12.05 29.42 28.58
N SER A 256 12.65 29.60 27.41
CA SER A 256 13.40 30.83 27.09
C SER A 256 12.49 32.04 26.98
N ALA A 257 12.74 33.00 27.87
CA ALA A 257 12.14 34.32 27.84
C ALA A 257 12.67 35.17 26.67
N ALA A 258 13.92 34.97 26.25
CA ALA A 258 14.54 35.70 25.14
C ALA A 258 14.01 35.22 23.78
N GLY A 259 13.82 33.91 23.62
CA GLY A 259 13.23 33.32 22.42
C GLY A 259 14.08 33.42 21.17
N GLN A 260 15.41 33.43 21.32
CA GLN A 260 16.33 33.59 20.20
C GLN A 260 16.70 32.23 19.61
N PHE A 261 16.80 32.16 18.28
CA PHE A 261 17.08 30.90 17.57
C PHE A 261 18.50 30.39 17.88
N GLU A 262 19.42 31.29 18.19
CA GLU A 262 20.82 31.01 18.52
C GLU A 262 20.98 30.22 19.83
N GLU A 263 19.94 30.15 20.67
CA GLU A 263 19.97 29.46 21.96
C GLU A 263 19.90 27.92 21.81
N ILE A 264 19.52 27.41 20.64
CA ILE A 264 19.47 25.97 20.37
C ILE A 264 20.70 25.53 19.53
N ALA A 265 21.42 24.50 20.01
CA ALA A 265 22.65 24.01 19.39
C ALA A 265 22.39 22.84 18.38
N PRO A 266 23.22 22.68 17.33
CA PRO A 266 22.90 21.86 16.14
C PRO A 266 23.27 20.36 16.20
N LEU A 267 23.62 19.77 17.35
CA LEU A 267 24.03 18.36 17.41
C LEU A 267 22.84 17.41 17.50
N VAL A 268 22.14 17.28 16.38
CA VAL A 268 20.92 16.50 16.27
C VAL A 268 20.86 15.75 14.94
N TRP A 269 20.21 14.60 14.96
CA TRP A 269 20.02 13.73 13.82
C TRP A 269 18.54 13.41 13.68
N THR A 270 18.08 13.32 12.43
CA THR A 270 16.67 13.17 12.09
C THR A 270 16.24 11.72 12.23
N ALA A 271 15.09 11.50 12.86
CA ALA A 271 14.43 10.20 12.94
C ALA A 271 12.91 10.42 12.93
N GLY A 272 12.19 9.61 12.15
CA GLY A 272 10.73 9.58 12.13
C GLY A 272 10.15 8.80 13.32
N GLN A 273 8.86 8.97 13.59
CA GLN A 273 8.18 8.24 14.69
C GLN A 273 8.17 6.72 14.51
N ALA A 274 8.23 6.24 13.26
CA ALA A 274 8.31 4.82 12.96
C ALA A 274 9.66 4.16 13.36
N VAL A 275 10.55 4.89 14.05
CA VAL A 275 11.76 4.32 14.67
C VAL A 275 11.44 3.12 15.57
N GLY A 276 10.30 3.15 16.27
CA GLY A 276 9.83 2.07 17.13
C GLY A 276 9.52 0.75 16.42
N LEU A 277 9.40 0.75 15.08
CA LEU A 277 9.15 -0.44 14.27
C LEU A 277 10.44 -1.06 13.71
N ILE A 278 11.59 -0.40 13.84
CA ILE A 278 12.86 -0.87 13.27
C ILE A 278 13.56 -1.77 14.30
N LYS A 279 13.68 -3.07 14.00
CA LYS A 279 14.24 -4.07 14.95
C LYS A 279 15.53 -4.74 14.51
N ASP A 280 16.07 -4.35 13.35
CA ASP A 280 17.23 -5.00 12.75
C ASP A 280 18.06 -4.02 11.87
N ILE A 281 19.23 -4.47 11.44
CA ILE A 281 20.15 -3.75 10.53
C ILE A 281 20.46 -4.66 9.32
N PRO A 282 19.51 -4.87 8.40
CA PRO A 282 19.68 -5.73 7.23
C PRO A 282 20.54 -5.05 6.16
N THR A 283 20.93 -5.80 5.12
CA THR A 283 21.37 -5.18 3.86
C THR A 283 20.17 -4.51 3.17
N CYS A 284 20.41 -3.53 2.30
CA CYS A 284 19.37 -2.94 1.47
C CYS A 284 18.67 -4.00 0.60
N SER A 285 19.41 -5.00 0.12
CA SER A 285 18.85 -6.13 -0.65
C SER A 285 17.83 -6.93 0.18
N ASP A 286 18.21 -7.36 1.38
CA ASP A 286 17.34 -8.18 2.22
C ASP A 286 16.11 -7.40 2.69
N LEU A 287 16.29 -6.11 3.00
CA LEU A 287 15.20 -5.21 3.34
C LEU A 287 14.21 -5.09 2.19
N MET A 288 14.67 -4.80 0.97
CA MET A 288 13.77 -4.61 -0.18
C MET A 288 13.01 -5.88 -0.54
N LYS A 289 13.67 -7.04 -0.51
CA LYS A 289 13.00 -8.34 -0.68
C LYS A 289 11.92 -8.55 0.37
N ARG A 290 12.21 -8.24 1.64
CA ARG A 290 11.24 -8.36 2.73
C ARG A 290 10.05 -7.44 2.54
N VAL A 291 10.29 -6.16 2.18
CA VAL A 291 9.24 -5.19 1.87
C VAL A 291 8.34 -5.69 0.73
N GLU A 292 8.92 -6.23 -0.33
CA GLU A 292 8.16 -6.81 -1.45
C GLU A 292 7.29 -7.98 -0.97
N MET A 293 7.86 -8.94 -0.24
CA MET A 293 7.14 -10.12 0.26
C MET A 293 6.01 -9.76 1.24
N GLU A 294 6.29 -8.89 2.22
CA GLU A 294 5.30 -8.43 3.21
C GLU A 294 4.17 -7.65 2.55
N ALA A 295 4.48 -6.78 1.59
CA ALA A 295 3.46 -6.01 0.87
C ALA A 295 2.56 -6.90 0.01
N LEU A 296 3.13 -7.91 -0.66
CA LEU A 296 2.34 -8.92 -1.37
C LEU A 296 1.48 -9.75 -0.42
N SER A 297 2.04 -10.15 0.72
CA SER A 297 1.31 -10.92 1.75
C SER A 297 0.15 -10.12 2.37
N ALA A 298 0.31 -8.81 2.50
CA ALA A 298 -0.73 -7.92 3.01
C ALA A 298 -1.88 -7.66 2.01
N ASN A 299 -1.71 -8.03 0.73
CA ASN A 299 -2.65 -7.76 -0.35
C ASN A 299 -3.59 -8.95 -0.69
N ASN A 300 -3.71 -9.93 0.24
CA ASN A 300 -4.59 -11.12 0.26
C ASN A 300 -4.32 -12.24 -0.76
N GLU A 301 -3.88 -13.43 -0.31
CA GLU A 301 -3.98 -14.69 -1.09
C GLU A 301 -4.08 -15.93 -0.17
N CYS A 302 -4.81 -16.96 -0.64
CA CYS A 302 -4.69 -18.32 -0.10
C CYS A 302 -3.24 -18.80 -0.30
N VAL A 303 -2.69 -19.59 0.63
CA VAL A 303 -1.34 -20.14 0.49
C VAL A 303 -1.37 -21.66 0.48
N GLU A 304 -1.04 -22.23 -0.67
CA GLU A 304 -0.94 -23.66 -0.93
C GLU A 304 0.54 -24.10 -0.98
N SER A 305 0.82 -25.38 -0.76
CA SER A 305 2.16 -25.91 -1.00
C SER A 305 2.35 -26.19 -2.49
N ILE A 306 3.52 -25.87 -3.05
CA ILE A 306 3.80 -26.14 -4.47
C ILE A 306 3.91 -27.64 -4.77
N ASP A 307 4.29 -28.41 -3.76
CA ASP A 307 4.46 -29.85 -3.79
C ASP A 307 4.22 -30.45 -2.39
N GLU A 308 4.35 -31.77 -2.28
CA GLU A 308 4.21 -32.51 -1.02
C GLU A 308 5.47 -32.49 -0.15
N SER A 309 6.47 -31.65 -0.47
CA SER A 309 7.67 -31.57 0.37
C SER A 309 7.32 -31.00 1.74
N GLU A 310 7.91 -31.57 2.79
CA GLU A 310 7.67 -31.16 4.17
C GLU A 310 7.94 -29.66 4.38
N ALA A 311 8.93 -29.11 3.67
CA ALA A 311 9.25 -27.69 3.71
C ALA A 311 8.15 -26.82 3.09
N ALA A 312 7.64 -27.19 1.92
CA ALA A 312 6.55 -26.48 1.24
C ALA A 312 5.24 -26.53 2.04
N VAL A 313 4.88 -27.72 2.53
CA VAL A 313 3.69 -27.94 3.36
C VAL A 313 3.75 -27.10 4.63
N ARG A 314 4.85 -27.17 5.38
CA ARG A 314 5.01 -26.38 6.62
C ARG A 314 4.96 -24.88 6.35
N ALA A 315 5.54 -24.41 5.25
CA ALA A 315 5.50 -23.01 4.87
C ALA A 315 4.07 -22.55 4.54
N ALA A 316 3.31 -23.34 3.79
CA ALA A 316 1.91 -23.06 3.47
C ALA A 316 1.02 -23.04 4.73
N GLU A 317 1.17 -24.02 5.62
CA GLU A 317 0.45 -24.08 6.91
C GLU A 317 0.75 -22.87 7.79
N THR A 318 2.03 -22.50 7.90
CA THR A 318 2.46 -21.32 8.68
C THR A 318 1.86 -20.04 8.10
N ALA A 319 1.82 -19.92 6.77
CA ALA A 319 1.22 -18.76 6.11
C ALA A 319 -0.30 -18.69 6.34
N ARG A 320 -1.02 -19.81 6.17
CA ARG A 320 -2.47 -19.89 6.45
C ARG A 320 -2.80 -19.56 7.91
N ALA A 321 -1.98 -20.03 8.86
CA ALA A 321 -2.13 -19.67 10.27
C ALA A 321 -1.99 -18.16 10.51
N ARG A 322 -1.10 -17.48 9.77
CA ARG A 322 -0.87 -16.04 9.86
C ARG A 322 -1.92 -15.18 9.16
N THR A 323 -2.49 -15.65 8.05
CA THR A 323 -3.44 -14.86 7.26
C THR A 323 -4.89 -15.13 7.66
N LEU A 324 -5.24 -16.39 7.93
CA LEU A 324 -6.59 -16.84 8.26
C LEU A 324 -6.73 -17.21 9.74
N GLY A 325 -5.79 -18.01 10.25
CA GLY A 325 -5.87 -18.60 11.59
C GLY A 325 -5.93 -17.56 12.72
N TRP A 326 -5.31 -16.39 12.53
CA TRP A 326 -5.24 -15.37 13.58
C TRP A 326 -6.60 -14.85 14.04
N PHE A 327 -7.61 -14.77 13.16
CA PHE A 327 -8.98 -14.40 13.54
C PHE A 327 -9.92 -15.59 13.59
N ALA A 328 -9.72 -16.59 12.72
CA ALA A 328 -10.63 -17.71 12.59
C ALA A 328 -10.48 -18.72 13.76
N ASP A 329 -9.27 -19.05 14.20
CA ASP A 329 -9.07 -19.99 15.31
C ASP A 329 -9.79 -19.51 16.60
N PRO A 330 -9.68 -18.22 17.02
CA PRO A 330 -10.42 -17.72 18.17
C PRO A 330 -11.94 -17.81 18.02
N ILE A 331 -12.47 -17.43 16.85
CA ILE A 331 -13.92 -17.35 16.62
C ILE A 331 -14.56 -18.73 16.49
N PHE A 332 -13.92 -19.66 15.79
CA PHE A 332 -14.54 -20.92 15.41
C PHE A 332 -14.07 -22.10 16.28
N LEU A 333 -12.81 -22.09 16.70
CA LEU A 333 -12.24 -23.18 17.52
C LEU A 333 -12.20 -22.82 19.02
N GLY A 334 -12.19 -21.52 19.35
CA GLY A 334 -11.93 -21.03 20.70
C GLY A 334 -10.49 -21.30 21.13
N THR A 335 -9.57 -21.31 20.17
CA THR A 335 -8.14 -21.53 20.38
C THR A 335 -7.34 -20.38 19.79
N GLN A 336 -6.09 -20.26 20.19
CA GLN A 336 -5.15 -19.35 19.55
C GLN A 336 -4.24 -20.14 18.63
N THR A 337 -3.86 -19.52 17.51
CA THR A 337 -2.91 -20.13 16.60
C THR A 337 -1.48 -19.94 17.12
N ASP A 338 -0.62 -20.94 16.95
CA ASP A 338 0.80 -20.84 17.29
C ASP A 338 1.51 -19.73 16.49
N ALA A 339 0.95 -19.33 15.36
CA ALA A 339 1.44 -18.20 14.56
C ALA A 339 1.39 -16.86 15.32
N TRP A 340 0.61 -16.74 16.40
CA TRP A 340 0.58 -15.54 17.24
C TRP A 340 1.90 -15.27 17.96
N SER A 341 2.64 -16.33 18.31
CA SER A 341 3.99 -16.20 18.89
C SER A 341 4.98 -15.48 17.96
N HIS A 342 4.68 -15.43 16.65
CA HIS A 342 5.49 -14.70 15.68
C HIS A 342 5.34 -13.18 15.76
N TYR A 343 4.20 -12.69 16.25
CA TYR A 343 3.90 -11.25 16.32
C TYR A 343 4.40 -10.59 17.63
N GLY A 344 5.07 -11.36 18.49
CA GLY A 344 5.68 -10.87 19.73
C GLY A 344 4.69 -10.69 20.88
N ASP A 345 5.20 -10.25 22.03
CA ASP A 345 4.45 -10.12 23.30
C ASP A 345 3.35 -9.04 23.26
N ASP A 346 3.35 -8.16 22.25
CA ASP A 346 2.40 -7.04 22.10
C ASP A 346 1.13 -7.43 21.32
N PHE A 347 1.07 -8.64 20.74
CA PHE A 347 -0.14 -9.12 20.06
C PHE A 347 -1.18 -9.53 21.11
N PRO A 348 -2.42 -9.02 21.07
CA PRO A 348 -3.39 -9.23 22.14
C PRO A 348 -3.77 -10.71 22.25
N LEU A 349 -3.25 -11.38 23.29
CA LEU A 349 -3.67 -12.73 23.64
C LEU A 349 -5.05 -12.67 24.29
N PHE A 350 -6.01 -13.40 23.74
CA PHE A 350 -7.27 -13.67 24.41
C PHE A 350 -7.04 -14.51 25.67
N SER A 351 -7.62 -14.11 26.79
CA SER A 351 -7.77 -14.99 27.95
C SER A 351 -8.73 -16.15 27.62
N ASP A 352 -8.64 -17.25 28.36
CA ASP A 352 -9.56 -18.39 28.22
C ASP A 352 -11.04 -17.97 28.24
N LYS A 353 -11.39 -16.99 29.09
CA LYS A 353 -12.75 -16.45 29.17
C LYS A 353 -13.17 -15.69 27.91
N GLN A 354 -12.25 -14.99 27.26
CA GLN A 354 -12.53 -14.29 26.01
C GLN A 354 -12.67 -15.28 24.84
N LEU A 355 -11.82 -16.31 24.80
CA LEU A 355 -11.96 -17.39 23.83
C LEU A 355 -13.29 -18.12 24.00
N GLU A 356 -13.68 -18.43 25.23
CA GLU A 356 -14.99 -19.05 25.52
C GLU A 356 -16.16 -18.14 25.10
N PHE A 357 -16.03 -16.83 25.27
CA PHE A 357 -17.06 -15.86 24.89
C PHE A 357 -17.22 -15.69 23.37
N ILE A 358 -16.11 -15.70 22.62
CA ILE A 358 -16.10 -15.45 21.17
C ILE A 358 -16.32 -16.75 20.38
N LYS A 359 -15.99 -17.91 20.96
CA LYS A 359 -16.18 -19.20 20.30
C LYS A 359 -17.65 -19.39 19.88
N GLY A 360 -17.85 -19.61 18.58
CA GLY A 360 -19.17 -19.83 17.99
C GLY A 360 -20.03 -18.57 17.90
N SER A 361 -19.45 -17.37 18.02
CA SER A 361 -20.19 -16.11 17.91
C SER A 361 -20.60 -15.73 16.49
N ALA A 362 -20.17 -16.49 15.48
CA ALA A 362 -20.43 -16.23 14.07
C ALA A 362 -21.53 -17.15 13.54
N ASP A 363 -22.46 -16.57 12.78
CA ASP A 363 -23.59 -17.29 12.17
C ASP A 363 -23.22 -17.89 10.79
N PHE A 364 -22.12 -17.42 10.19
CA PHE A 364 -21.62 -17.86 8.90
C PHE A 364 -20.10 -17.66 8.79
N PHE A 365 -19.46 -18.37 7.87
CA PHE A 365 -18.06 -18.17 7.52
C PHE A 365 -17.95 -17.46 6.18
N SER A 366 -17.29 -16.30 6.14
CA SER A 366 -17.15 -15.53 4.90
C SER A 366 -15.74 -15.59 4.36
N ILE A 367 -15.59 -15.74 3.04
CA ILE A 367 -14.29 -15.69 2.37
C ILE A 367 -14.27 -14.74 1.18
N ASN A 368 -13.12 -14.14 0.96
CA ASN A 368 -12.77 -13.45 -0.27
C ASN A 368 -11.62 -14.21 -0.94
N HIS A 369 -11.66 -14.37 -2.27
CA HIS A 369 -10.57 -15.02 -3.01
C HIS A 369 -10.36 -14.35 -4.37
N TYR A 370 -9.10 -13.99 -4.64
CA TYR A 370 -8.67 -13.31 -5.86
C TYR A 370 -7.43 -13.96 -6.51
N GLY A 371 -6.81 -14.92 -5.83
CA GLY A 371 -5.55 -15.53 -6.22
C GLY A 371 -4.97 -16.43 -5.13
N THR A 372 -3.94 -17.20 -5.49
CA THR A 372 -3.25 -18.15 -4.62
C THR A 372 -1.74 -18.02 -4.77
N LEU A 373 -1.06 -18.02 -3.63
CA LEU A 373 0.38 -18.16 -3.52
C LEU A 373 0.73 -19.63 -3.30
N TYR A 374 1.80 -20.07 -3.94
CA TYR A 374 2.37 -21.39 -3.73
C TYR A 374 3.69 -21.30 -2.96
N ALA A 375 3.75 -21.96 -1.82
CA ALA A 375 4.91 -22.06 -0.97
C ALA A 375 5.85 -23.14 -1.50
N THR A 376 7.10 -22.79 -1.78
CA THR A 376 8.15 -23.73 -2.22
C THR A 376 8.99 -24.27 -1.05
N GLY A 377 8.73 -23.78 0.16
CA GLY A 377 9.56 -23.99 1.34
C GLY A 377 10.69 -22.95 1.49
N GLU A 378 11.09 -22.29 0.40
CA GLU A 378 12.08 -21.20 0.40
C GLU A 378 11.43 -19.83 0.14
N GLU A 379 10.40 -19.78 -0.70
CA GLU A 379 9.69 -18.56 -1.10
C GLU A 379 8.20 -18.82 -1.39
N PHE A 380 7.44 -17.74 -1.55
CA PHE A 380 6.04 -17.78 -2.01
C PHE A 380 5.96 -17.29 -3.46
N THR A 381 5.33 -18.07 -4.33
CA THR A 381 5.20 -17.78 -5.76
C THR A 381 3.73 -17.68 -6.18
N PRO A 382 3.25 -16.55 -6.73
CA PRO A 382 1.89 -16.44 -7.24
C PRO A 382 1.61 -17.40 -8.40
N ALA A 383 0.40 -17.97 -8.44
CA ALA A 383 -0.07 -18.87 -9.51
C ALA A 383 0.21 -18.33 -10.93
N ARG A 384 -0.04 -17.03 -11.16
CA ARG A 384 0.20 -16.35 -12.45
C ARG A 384 1.64 -16.47 -12.94
N LYS A 385 2.63 -16.48 -12.04
CA LYS A 385 4.04 -16.63 -12.41
C LYS A 385 4.41 -18.07 -12.78
N LEU A 386 3.60 -19.04 -12.36
CA LEU A 386 3.74 -20.46 -12.71
C LEU A 386 3.04 -20.82 -14.03
N GLY A 387 2.44 -19.83 -14.71
CA GLY A 387 1.70 -20.04 -15.96
C GLY A 387 0.22 -20.33 -15.77
N TRP A 388 -0.29 -20.26 -14.53
CA TRP A 388 -1.71 -20.44 -14.22
C TRP A 388 -2.43 -19.09 -14.33
N PHE A 389 -3.21 -18.90 -15.38
CA PHE A 389 -3.96 -17.65 -15.62
C PHE A 389 -5.15 -17.48 -14.66
N THR A 390 -5.61 -18.57 -14.08
CA THR A 390 -6.64 -18.70 -13.06
C THR A 390 -6.23 -19.86 -12.14
N ASP A 391 -6.51 -19.76 -10.85
CA ASP A 391 -6.26 -20.86 -9.91
C ASP A 391 -7.53 -21.22 -9.15
N ASP A 392 -8.35 -22.01 -9.83
CA ASP A 392 -9.59 -22.59 -9.33
C ASP A 392 -9.34 -23.73 -8.33
N GLU A 393 -8.23 -24.47 -8.46
CA GLU A 393 -7.85 -25.52 -7.51
C GLU A 393 -7.48 -24.92 -6.15
N GLY A 394 -6.66 -23.85 -6.09
CA GLY A 394 -6.39 -23.17 -4.83
C GLY A 394 -7.64 -22.54 -4.21
N PHE A 395 -8.62 -22.13 -5.02
CA PHE A 395 -9.92 -21.69 -4.52
C PHE A 395 -10.73 -22.84 -3.90
N LYS A 396 -10.81 -24.00 -4.57
CA LYS A 396 -11.41 -25.23 -4.01
C LYS A 396 -10.74 -25.61 -2.70
N HIS A 397 -9.42 -25.62 -2.65
CA HIS A 397 -8.66 -25.96 -1.44
C HIS A 397 -8.97 -25.01 -0.29
N LEU A 398 -9.07 -23.70 -0.54
CA LEU A 398 -9.47 -22.74 0.49
C LEU A 398 -10.87 -23.04 1.03
N LEU A 399 -11.85 -23.31 0.14
CA LEU A 399 -13.21 -23.66 0.54
C LEU A 399 -13.24 -24.92 1.42
N VAL A 400 -12.54 -25.97 0.99
CA VAL A 400 -12.44 -27.23 1.72
C VAL A 400 -11.75 -27.02 3.07
N HIS A 401 -10.65 -26.27 3.10
CA HIS A 401 -9.92 -25.97 4.33
C HIS A 401 -10.80 -25.22 5.34
N CYS A 402 -11.49 -24.15 4.90
CA CYS A 402 -12.39 -23.39 5.76
C CYS A 402 -13.56 -24.25 6.25
N TRP A 403 -14.08 -25.11 5.39
CA TRP A 403 -15.14 -26.06 5.74
C TRP A 403 -14.69 -27.04 6.80
N GLU A 404 -13.70 -27.86 6.51
CA GLU A 404 -13.22 -28.94 7.38
C GLU A 404 -12.72 -28.39 8.73
N ARG A 405 -12.05 -27.23 8.71
CA ARG A 405 -11.46 -26.66 9.92
C ARG A 405 -12.48 -25.90 10.76
N TYR A 406 -13.33 -25.07 10.17
CA TYR A 406 -14.10 -24.08 10.93
C TYR A 406 -15.62 -24.28 10.88
N ALA A 407 -16.16 -24.78 9.76
CA ALA A 407 -17.59 -24.68 9.48
C ALA A 407 -18.32 -26.04 9.54
N GLN A 408 -17.63 -27.15 9.28
CA GLN A 408 -18.23 -28.48 9.16
C GLN A 408 -18.88 -28.94 10.48
N GLN A 409 -18.22 -28.70 11.62
CA GLN A 409 -18.72 -29.19 12.91
C GLN A 409 -20.07 -28.57 13.31
N SER A 410 -20.26 -27.28 13.01
CA SER A 410 -21.50 -26.54 13.26
C SER A 410 -22.44 -26.53 12.07
N ASN A 411 -22.07 -27.19 10.96
CA ASN A 411 -22.73 -27.09 9.66
C ASN A 411 -22.99 -25.61 9.25
N MET A 412 -22.06 -24.74 9.60
CA MET A 412 -22.19 -23.31 9.41
C MET A 412 -22.03 -22.97 7.93
N PRO A 413 -22.90 -22.12 7.35
CA PRO A 413 -22.82 -21.82 5.93
C PRO A 413 -21.58 -21.00 5.59
N ILE A 414 -20.97 -21.32 4.45
CA ILE A 414 -19.90 -20.52 3.84
C ILE A 414 -20.52 -19.55 2.83
N PHE A 415 -20.11 -18.28 2.91
CA PHE A 415 -20.39 -17.27 1.90
C PHE A 415 -19.10 -16.85 1.23
N VAL A 416 -19.03 -17.00 -0.09
CA VAL A 416 -17.99 -16.38 -0.91
C VAL A 416 -18.43 -14.95 -1.14
N TYR A 417 -17.89 -14.01 -0.37
CA TYR A 417 -18.37 -12.64 -0.35
C TYR A 417 -17.69 -11.75 -1.39
N GLU A 418 -16.44 -12.00 -1.75
CA GLU A 418 -15.82 -11.32 -2.88
C GLU A 418 -14.98 -12.28 -3.73
N ASN A 419 -15.44 -12.47 -4.98
CA ASN A 419 -14.71 -13.17 -6.02
C ASN A 419 -14.96 -12.51 -7.41
N GLY A 420 -14.00 -12.56 -8.33
CA GLY A 420 -14.20 -11.97 -9.65
C GLY A 420 -12.92 -11.67 -10.41
N TYR A 421 -13.11 -11.31 -11.68
CA TYR A 421 -12.03 -11.10 -12.63
C TYR A 421 -12.17 -9.77 -13.35
N ALA A 422 -11.12 -8.96 -13.29
CA ALA A 422 -10.98 -7.76 -14.11
C ALA A 422 -10.16 -8.09 -15.36
N VAL A 423 -10.71 -7.78 -16.54
CA VAL A 423 -10.02 -8.01 -17.81
C VAL A 423 -9.01 -6.87 -18.03
N GLU A 424 -7.73 -7.21 -18.01
CA GLU A 424 -6.63 -6.26 -18.17
C GLU A 424 -6.70 -5.57 -19.54
N ASN A 425 -6.58 -4.23 -19.58
CA ASN A 425 -6.65 -3.41 -20.79
C ASN A 425 -7.94 -3.57 -21.62
N GLU A 426 -9.06 -3.95 -21.00
CA GLU A 426 -10.35 -4.14 -21.67
C GLU A 426 -10.78 -2.92 -22.52
N SER A 427 -10.47 -1.71 -22.08
CA SER A 427 -10.77 -0.48 -22.82
C SER A 427 -10.09 -0.38 -24.19
N SER A 428 -8.97 -1.07 -24.37
CA SER A 428 -8.15 -1.08 -25.58
C SER A 428 -8.48 -2.23 -26.52
N MET A 429 -9.36 -3.16 -26.10
CA MET A 429 -9.80 -4.29 -26.92
C MET A 429 -10.82 -3.86 -27.98
N SER A 430 -11.00 -4.68 -29.01
CA SER A 430 -12.05 -4.45 -29.99
C SER A 430 -13.43 -4.56 -29.34
N LEU A 431 -14.44 -3.86 -29.88
CA LEU A 431 -15.81 -3.99 -29.37
C LEU A 431 -16.29 -5.45 -29.39
N GLU A 432 -15.89 -6.21 -30.41
CA GLU A 432 -16.19 -7.64 -30.52
C GLU A 432 -15.60 -8.40 -29.34
N ASP A 433 -14.33 -8.21 -29.01
CA ASP A 433 -13.68 -8.89 -27.89
C ASP A 433 -14.23 -8.47 -26.53
N ILE A 434 -14.58 -7.19 -26.36
CA ILE A 434 -15.20 -6.68 -25.12
C ILE A 434 -16.59 -7.29 -24.92
N VAL A 435 -17.39 -7.37 -25.98
CA VAL A 435 -18.73 -7.98 -25.91
C VAL A 435 -18.63 -9.49 -25.77
N ASN A 436 -17.60 -10.11 -26.37
CA ASN A 436 -17.34 -11.53 -26.21
C ASN A 436 -16.91 -11.83 -24.77
N ASP A 437 -16.00 -11.07 -24.15
CA ASP A 437 -15.60 -11.20 -22.74
C ASP A 437 -15.17 -12.63 -22.33
N VAL A 438 -14.32 -13.25 -23.14
CA VAL A 438 -13.93 -14.67 -22.98
C VAL A 438 -13.18 -14.94 -21.67
N HIS A 439 -12.37 -13.99 -21.20
CA HIS A 439 -11.57 -14.18 -19.99
C HIS A 439 -12.43 -14.24 -18.73
N ARG A 440 -13.45 -13.37 -18.62
CA ARG A 440 -14.38 -13.41 -17.48
C ARG A 440 -15.28 -14.63 -17.53
N GLN A 441 -15.65 -15.10 -18.73
CA GLN A 441 -16.34 -16.37 -18.91
C GLN A 441 -15.51 -17.54 -18.39
N GLU A 442 -14.27 -17.65 -18.84
CA GLU A 442 -13.34 -18.72 -18.45
C GLU A 442 -13.11 -18.73 -16.95
N TYR A 443 -12.83 -17.56 -16.37
CA TYR A 443 -12.66 -17.40 -14.93
C TYR A 443 -13.87 -17.91 -14.14
N HIS A 444 -15.08 -17.42 -14.44
CA HIS A 444 -16.26 -17.84 -13.68
C HIS A 444 -16.61 -19.30 -13.91
N ASN A 445 -16.42 -19.83 -15.12
CA ASN A 445 -16.63 -21.25 -15.38
C ASN A 445 -15.73 -22.12 -14.51
N LEU A 446 -14.44 -21.78 -14.39
CA LEU A 446 -13.48 -22.53 -13.59
C LEU A 446 -13.77 -22.38 -12.10
N TYR A 447 -13.99 -21.16 -11.60
CA TYR A 447 -14.23 -20.91 -10.18
C TYR A 447 -15.56 -21.49 -9.67
N ILE A 448 -16.62 -21.40 -10.48
CA ILE A 448 -17.91 -22.00 -10.11
C ILE A 448 -17.83 -23.51 -10.19
N LYS A 449 -17.13 -24.07 -11.18
CA LYS A 449 -16.86 -25.50 -11.22
C LYS A 449 -16.11 -25.94 -9.95
N ALA A 450 -15.04 -25.25 -9.57
CA ALA A 450 -14.28 -25.55 -8.36
C ALA A 450 -15.13 -25.44 -7.09
N LEU A 451 -16.03 -24.46 -7.01
CA LEU A 451 -17.03 -24.36 -5.94
C LEU A 451 -17.96 -25.58 -5.94
N CYS A 452 -18.54 -25.93 -7.09
CA CYS A 452 -19.42 -27.09 -7.23
C CYS A 452 -18.69 -28.38 -6.85
N ASP A 453 -17.43 -28.55 -7.26
CA ASP A 453 -16.61 -29.70 -6.90
C ASP A 453 -16.34 -29.73 -5.39
N ALA A 454 -16.10 -28.58 -4.74
CA ALA A 454 -15.98 -28.52 -3.28
C ALA A 454 -17.29 -28.95 -2.59
N VAL A 455 -18.44 -28.53 -3.11
CA VAL A 455 -19.76 -28.90 -2.58
C VAL A 455 -20.02 -30.40 -2.79
N ILE A 456 -19.78 -30.93 -4.00
CA ILE A 456 -20.10 -32.31 -4.41
C ILE A 456 -19.12 -33.31 -3.81
N ASP A 457 -17.81 -33.04 -3.92
CA ASP A 457 -16.77 -34.00 -3.54
C ASP A 457 -16.46 -33.95 -2.05
N ASN A 458 -16.54 -32.77 -1.43
CA ASN A 458 -16.13 -32.53 -0.04
C ASN A 458 -17.30 -32.16 0.88
N GLY A 459 -18.52 -32.01 0.36
CA GLY A 459 -19.71 -31.69 1.15
C GLY A 459 -19.68 -30.28 1.74
N VAL A 460 -18.92 -29.35 1.13
CA VAL A 460 -18.82 -27.97 1.61
C VAL A 460 -20.20 -27.30 1.55
N HIS A 461 -20.67 -26.76 2.67
CA HIS A 461 -21.95 -26.04 2.71
C HIS A 461 -21.76 -24.58 2.30
N VAL A 462 -21.99 -24.27 1.01
CA VAL A 462 -21.96 -22.89 0.50
C VAL A 462 -23.38 -22.37 0.31
N GLU A 463 -23.73 -21.25 0.95
CA GLU A 463 -25.05 -20.62 0.82
C GLU A 463 -25.03 -19.35 -0.06
N GLY A 464 -23.85 -18.79 -0.35
CA GLY A 464 -23.77 -17.61 -1.21
C GLY A 464 -22.45 -17.48 -1.95
N TYR A 465 -22.54 -16.96 -3.17
CA TYR A 465 -21.39 -16.60 -3.99
C TYR A 465 -21.62 -15.24 -4.64
N HIS A 466 -20.81 -14.27 -4.23
CA HIS A 466 -20.89 -12.89 -4.67
C HIS A 466 -19.72 -12.55 -5.60
N ALA A 467 -20.07 -12.42 -6.87
CA ALA A 467 -19.14 -12.10 -7.92
C ALA A 467 -19.09 -10.59 -8.20
N TRP A 468 -18.14 -9.86 -7.61
CA TRP A 468 -18.05 -8.39 -7.75
C TRP A 468 -17.90 -7.96 -9.21
N SER A 469 -17.21 -8.76 -10.01
CA SER A 469 -17.00 -8.54 -11.45
C SER A 469 -18.28 -8.61 -12.29
N LEU A 470 -19.41 -9.02 -11.70
CA LEU A 470 -20.71 -9.08 -12.36
C LEU A 470 -21.68 -7.98 -11.91
N LEU A 471 -21.30 -7.18 -10.91
CA LEU A 471 -22.13 -6.08 -10.46
C LEU A 471 -22.14 -4.95 -11.50
N GLU A 472 -23.33 -4.46 -11.84
CA GLU A 472 -23.52 -3.35 -12.77
C GLU A 472 -24.11 -2.11 -12.08
N TYR A 473 -23.70 -0.93 -12.56
CA TYR A 473 -24.23 0.35 -12.13
C TYR A 473 -25.55 0.68 -12.86
N VAL A 474 -26.66 0.84 -12.12
CA VAL A 474 -27.86 1.51 -12.63
C VAL A 474 -27.80 2.99 -12.24
N LEU A 475 -27.54 3.87 -13.22
CA LEU A 475 -27.75 5.31 -13.04
C LEU A 475 -29.27 5.54 -12.89
N LEU A 476 -29.74 5.83 -11.68
CA LEU A 476 -31.10 6.29 -11.42
C LEU A 476 -31.27 7.74 -11.88
N SER A 477 -31.01 8.04 -13.16
CA SER A 477 -31.18 9.38 -13.74
C SER A 477 -32.64 9.76 -14.02
N HIS A 478 -33.62 8.91 -13.65
CA HIS A 478 -35.04 9.13 -13.92
C HIS A 478 -35.96 9.12 -12.68
N LEU A 479 -35.42 9.07 -11.47
CA LEU A 479 -36.19 9.35 -10.25
C LEU A 479 -35.99 10.83 -9.85
N PRO A 480 -37.06 11.59 -9.57
CA PRO A 480 -36.94 12.95 -9.07
C PRO A 480 -36.54 12.89 -7.59
N LEU A 481 -35.27 12.61 -7.31
CA LEU A 481 -34.74 12.62 -5.95
C LEU A 481 -33.58 13.60 -5.88
N SER A 482 -33.69 14.54 -4.93
CA SER A 482 -32.69 15.59 -4.75
C SER A 482 -31.32 15.00 -4.34
N PRO A 483 -30.20 15.62 -4.72
CA PRO A 483 -28.84 15.06 -4.54
C PRO A 483 -28.40 14.84 -3.08
N LEU A 484 -29.22 15.22 -2.10
CA LEU A 484 -28.86 15.24 -0.68
C LEU A 484 -29.19 13.95 0.10
N SER A 485 -29.87 12.96 -0.51
CA SER A 485 -30.40 11.81 0.24
C SER A 485 -29.65 10.48 0.10
N LEU A 486 -28.59 10.41 -0.73
CA LEU A 486 -27.81 9.17 -0.92
C LEU A 486 -26.47 9.15 -0.17
N TRP A 487 -26.07 10.25 0.46
CA TRP A 487 -24.78 10.34 1.17
C TRP A 487 -24.86 9.98 2.66
N GLU A 488 -26.06 9.83 3.23
CA GLU A 488 -26.23 9.56 4.67
C GLU A 488 -26.36 8.07 5.03
N SER A 489 -26.33 7.14 4.07
CA SER A 489 -26.58 5.70 4.36
C SER A 489 -25.40 4.75 4.12
N SER A 490 -24.18 5.25 3.89
CA SER A 490 -22.97 4.41 3.94
C SER A 490 -22.06 4.85 5.08
N VAL A 491 -21.87 3.92 6.02
CA VAL A 491 -20.96 3.95 7.17
C VAL A 491 -21.47 4.68 8.43
N SER A 492 -22.31 4.00 9.21
CA SER A 492 -22.26 4.10 10.67
C SER A 492 -22.08 2.70 11.27
N TRP A 493 -20.85 2.37 11.69
CA TRP A 493 -20.64 1.32 12.68
C TRP A 493 -20.99 1.90 14.05
N GLY A 494 -22.06 1.37 14.67
CA GLY A 494 -22.42 1.63 16.07
C GLY A 494 -23.53 2.65 16.29
N SER A 495 -24.78 2.18 16.35
CA SER A 495 -25.68 2.35 17.53
C SER A 495 -27.15 2.03 17.21
N ARG A 496 -27.79 1.34 18.18
CA ARG A 496 -29.23 1.07 18.37
C ARG A 496 -29.83 -0.14 17.64
N PHE A 497 -29.74 -1.29 18.32
CA PHE A 497 -30.87 -2.21 18.38
C PHE A 497 -31.94 -1.59 19.30
N GLU A 498 -33.08 -1.20 18.75
CA GLU A 498 -34.34 -1.22 19.50
C GLU A 498 -35.44 -1.78 18.61
N ASN A 499 -36.18 -2.70 19.23
CA ASN A 499 -37.35 -3.43 18.75
C ASN A 499 -38.20 -2.69 17.72
N ASP A 500 -38.49 -3.35 16.60
CA ASP A 500 -39.89 -3.61 16.25
C ASP A 500 -40.02 -4.86 15.38
N ALA A 501 -40.89 -5.74 15.84
CA ALA A 501 -41.30 -6.95 15.14
C ALA A 501 -42.00 -6.59 13.84
N LEU A 502 -41.76 -7.35 12.77
CA LEU A 502 -42.80 -7.86 11.87
C LEU A 502 -42.18 -8.90 10.91
N ASN A 503 -42.70 -10.11 11.05
CA ASN A 503 -42.41 -11.34 10.35
C ASN A 503 -42.57 -11.20 8.81
N PRO A 504 -41.60 -11.67 7.98
CA PRO A 504 -41.91 -12.08 6.61
C PRO A 504 -41.55 -13.56 6.37
N SER A 505 -42.44 -14.24 5.65
CA SER A 505 -42.37 -15.65 5.25
C SER A 505 -41.07 -16.06 4.53
N PRO A 506 -40.67 -17.35 4.56
CA PRO A 506 -39.46 -17.85 3.93
C PRO A 506 -39.65 -18.00 2.41
N LYS A 507 -39.43 -16.92 1.66
CA LYS A 507 -39.15 -16.99 0.22
C LYS A 507 -38.05 -15.97 -0.11
N ALA A 508 -36.85 -16.49 -0.34
CA ALA A 508 -35.74 -15.88 -1.05
C ALA A 508 -35.62 -14.34 -0.94
N LEU A 509 -35.03 -13.88 0.17
CA LEU A 509 -34.51 -12.52 0.27
C LEU A 509 -33.12 -12.48 -0.38
N ILE A 510 -33.08 -12.47 -1.71
CA ILE A 510 -31.92 -11.94 -2.45
C ILE A 510 -31.97 -10.44 -2.25
N SER A 511 -31.29 -9.97 -1.20
CA SER A 511 -31.06 -8.55 -0.96
C SER A 511 -30.04 -8.07 -1.99
N THR A 512 -30.51 -7.50 -3.11
CA THR A 512 -29.73 -6.61 -3.98
C THR A 512 -29.47 -5.30 -3.23
N LYS A 513 -28.59 -5.34 -2.24
CA LYS A 513 -27.92 -4.13 -1.76
C LYS A 513 -26.93 -3.72 -2.86
N ILE A 514 -27.17 -2.56 -3.42
CA ILE A 514 -26.35 -1.93 -4.47
C ILE A 514 -24.99 -1.61 -3.85
N CYS A 515 -24.02 -2.51 -4.01
CA CYS A 515 -22.61 -2.26 -3.70
C CYS A 515 -21.96 -1.54 -4.90
N SER A 516 -21.39 -0.37 -4.63
CA SER A 516 -20.79 0.50 -5.64
C SER A 516 -19.38 0.03 -6.03
N ASN A 517 -19.18 -0.41 -7.27
CA ASN A 517 -17.84 -0.70 -7.82
C ASN A 517 -17.09 0.56 -8.32
N LEU A 518 -17.17 1.69 -7.60
CA LEU A 518 -16.37 2.88 -7.94
C LEU A 518 -14.89 2.75 -7.55
N GLU A 519 -14.51 1.69 -6.84
CA GLU A 519 -13.17 1.54 -6.24
C GLU A 519 -12.05 1.16 -7.22
N TRP A 520 -12.35 0.75 -8.46
CA TRP A 520 -11.36 0.05 -9.31
C TRP A 520 -11.13 0.67 -10.70
N ASN A 521 -10.89 1.99 -10.77
CA ASN A 521 -10.49 2.63 -12.04
C ASN A 521 -8.98 2.56 -12.34
N TRP A 522 -8.22 1.72 -11.62
CA TRP A 522 -6.79 1.47 -11.85
C TRP A 522 -6.55 0.60 -13.09
N GLY A 523 -6.52 1.20 -14.29
CA GLY A 523 -6.09 0.52 -15.52
C GLY A 523 -7.15 -0.30 -16.26
N PHE A 524 -8.36 -0.46 -15.70
CA PHE A 524 -9.44 -1.28 -16.29
C PHE A 524 -10.48 -0.47 -17.10
N GLY A 525 -10.44 0.86 -17.01
CA GLY A 525 -11.25 1.79 -17.83
C GLY A 525 -12.76 1.75 -17.54
N PRO A 526 -13.56 2.66 -18.17
CA PRO A 526 -14.99 2.82 -17.90
C PRO A 526 -15.88 1.67 -18.44
N ARG A 527 -15.28 0.58 -18.93
CA ARG A 527 -15.96 -0.53 -19.64
C ARG A 527 -16.04 -1.81 -18.80
N PHE A 528 -15.82 -1.68 -17.50
CA PHE A 528 -15.81 -2.75 -16.51
C PHE A 528 -17.23 -3.30 -16.19
N GLY A 529 -17.35 -4.61 -15.99
CA GLY A 529 -18.60 -5.30 -15.60
C GLY A 529 -19.18 -6.19 -16.72
N VAL A 530 -20.44 -6.60 -16.60
CA VAL A 530 -21.15 -7.49 -17.56
C VAL A 530 -21.81 -6.77 -18.73
N THR A 531 -21.67 -5.45 -18.78
CA THR A 531 -22.25 -4.62 -19.85
C THR A 531 -21.22 -3.63 -20.32
N PHE A 532 -21.08 -3.55 -21.64
CA PHE A 532 -20.34 -2.49 -22.29
C PHE A 532 -21.22 -1.23 -22.38
N VAL A 533 -20.69 -0.10 -21.91
CA VAL A 533 -21.36 1.21 -22.04
C VAL A 533 -20.70 2.02 -23.15
N ASP A 534 -21.45 2.27 -24.22
CA ASP A 534 -21.04 3.09 -25.34
C ASP A 534 -21.23 4.58 -25.01
N HIS A 535 -20.20 5.19 -24.46
CA HIS A 535 -20.20 6.61 -24.09
C HIS A 535 -20.30 7.56 -25.29
N GLU A 536 -19.93 7.11 -26.49
CA GLU A 536 -20.01 7.93 -27.71
C GLU A 536 -21.42 7.88 -28.32
N ASN A 537 -22.15 6.79 -28.08
CA ASN A 537 -23.50 6.57 -28.58
C ASN A 537 -24.57 6.62 -27.48
N GLN A 538 -24.73 7.79 -26.86
CA GLN A 538 -25.79 8.05 -25.87
C GLN A 538 -25.85 7.05 -24.69
N PHE A 539 -24.69 6.55 -24.25
CA PHE A 539 -24.60 5.54 -23.18
C PHE A 539 -25.34 4.24 -23.50
N LYS A 540 -25.40 3.86 -24.79
CA LYS A 540 -26.00 2.60 -25.21
C LYS A 540 -25.32 1.45 -24.49
N ARG A 541 -26.12 0.61 -23.85
CA ARG A 541 -25.67 -0.57 -23.08
C ARG A 541 -25.72 -1.80 -23.96
N ILE A 542 -24.60 -2.50 -24.08
CA ILE A 542 -24.47 -3.74 -24.84
C ILE A 542 -24.06 -4.84 -23.85
N PRO A 543 -24.96 -5.81 -23.55
CA PRO A 543 -24.64 -6.91 -22.66
C PRO A 543 -23.46 -7.71 -23.20
N LYS A 544 -22.50 -8.04 -22.32
CA LYS A 544 -21.40 -8.95 -22.62
C LYS A 544 -21.87 -10.39 -22.47
N LYS A 545 -21.26 -11.31 -23.21
CA LYS A 545 -21.62 -12.74 -23.16
C LYS A 545 -21.32 -13.39 -21.80
N SER A 546 -20.37 -12.85 -21.04
CA SER A 546 -20.08 -13.27 -19.65
C SER A 546 -21.31 -13.22 -18.74
N GLY A 547 -22.18 -12.22 -18.91
CA GLY A 547 -23.45 -12.14 -18.19
C GLY A 547 -24.43 -13.28 -18.53
N ALA A 548 -24.40 -13.79 -19.78
CA ALA A 548 -25.31 -14.85 -20.22
C ALA A 548 -24.93 -16.23 -19.67
N ILE A 549 -23.64 -16.52 -19.53
CA ILE A 549 -23.15 -17.77 -18.90
C ILE A 549 -23.59 -17.82 -17.43
N MET A 550 -23.39 -16.73 -16.71
CA MET A 550 -23.78 -16.64 -15.31
C MET A 550 -25.28 -16.79 -15.14
N LYS A 551 -26.07 -16.18 -16.04
CA LYS A 551 -27.52 -16.38 -16.05
C LYS A 551 -27.88 -17.87 -16.15
N ALA A 552 -27.29 -18.61 -17.10
CA ALA A 552 -27.59 -20.03 -17.27
C ALA A 552 -27.21 -20.86 -16.04
N ILE A 553 -26.07 -20.55 -15.42
CA ILE A 553 -25.62 -21.18 -14.17
C ILE A 553 -26.60 -20.90 -13.04
N TRP A 554 -26.99 -19.65 -12.84
CA TRP A 554 -27.92 -19.26 -11.77
C TRP A 554 -29.33 -19.81 -11.98
N GLU A 555 -29.85 -19.79 -13.20
CA GLU A 555 -31.12 -20.44 -13.52
C GLU A 555 -31.08 -21.93 -13.17
N HIS A 556 -29.97 -22.61 -13.48
CA HIS A 556 -29.81 -24.02 -13.12
C HIS A 556 -29.74 -24.26 -11.60
N ILE A 557 -28.99 -23.44 -10.86
CA ILE A 557 -28.83 -23.53 -9.39
C ILE A 557 -30.11 -23.14 -8.64
N ILE A 558 -30.93 -22.23 -9.19
CA ILE A 558 -32.19 -21.82 -8.56
C ILE A 558 -33.29 -22.85 -8.79
N ASP A 559 -33.31 -23.48 -9.98
CA ASP A 559 -34.37 -24.40 -10.37
C ASP A 559 -34.16 -25.85 -9.86
N ASN A 560 -32.94 -26.20 -9.42
CA ASN A 560 -32.57 -27.54 -8.96
C ASN A 560 -31.89 -27.47 -7.59
#